data_AF-A0AAN9RK62-F1
#
_entry.id   AF-A0AAN9RK62-F1
#
_cell.length_a   1.000
_cell.length_b   1.000
_cell.length_c   1.000
_cell.angle_alpha   90.00
_cell.angle_beta   90.00
_cell.angle_gamma   90.00
#
_symmetry.space_group_name_H-M   'P 1'
#
loop_
_entity.id
_entity.type
_entity.pdbx_description
1 polymer ?
#
loop_
_entity_poly.entity_id
_entity_poly.type
_entity_poly.pdbx_seq_one_letter_code
_entity_poly.pdbx_strand_id
1 'polypeptide(L)'
;MVPYSSCDNRIRSTSLTTPPPPCATRYAPLSVSSHAGNPLFTCVINNIFHFYCILELAMASEEVLKAVFPFLEGVDLASCMAVCKLWKDIARDDFFWKCLCAKRWPSICKRPNPSTLTYYNLYRTFYKRQHRRILLPPRISFDDLDFFFDIWAENILLFSEVVPGSVLQAGFRIPASGVCEMLKFQLEGSEYKMTFPVEPRFTIPSGQNQNVSVSVMVGRKDSNKVARIINKSMFDYIDRSSYRALAFDYLDIAPGYPFLSGIRAWISLLFMEDKKEDLMDVFGIQMDFCDVANSKEEVLWLLDMLDWK
;
A
#
# COMPACT_ATOMS: atom_id res chain seq x y z
N MET A 1 -20.87 -28.58 36.45
CA MET A 1 -20.51 -30.01 36.40
C MET A 1 -20.50 -30.41 34.94
N VAL A 2 -19.32 -30.78 34.43
CA VAL A 2 -19.12 -31.44 33.12
C VAL A 2 -19.54 -32.92 33.25
N PRO A 3 -19.83 -33.69 32.18
CA PRO A 3 -18.81 -34.35 31.31
C PRO A 3 -19.11 -34.12 29.80
N TYR A 4 -18.20 -34.03 28.81
CA TYR A 4 -17.03 -34.83 28.39
C TYR A 4 -17.26 -36.35 28.26
N SER A 5 -17.33 -36.84 27.02
CA SER A 5 -16.84 -38.16 26.65
C SER A 5 -16.13 -38.12 25.29
N SER A 6 -14.81 -38.31 25.37
CA SER A 6 -13.94 -38.81 24.31
C SER A 6 -14.13 -40.33 24.22
N CYS A 7 -13.95 -40.92 23.03
CA CYS A 7 -13.13 -42.12 22.88
C CYS A 7 -12.87 -42.47 21.41
N ASP A 8 -11.74 -43.15 21.24
CA ASP A 8 -10.78 -43.05 20.16
C ASP A 8 -10.73 -44.36 19.33
N ASN A 9 -10.20 -44.23 18.11
CA ASN A 9 -9.45 -45.23 17.32
C ASN A 9 -9.94 -46.69 17.12
N ARG A 10 -10.05 -47.10 15.84
CA ARG A 10 -9.27 -48.26 15.32
C ARG A 10 -9.16 -48.34 13.80
N ILE A 11 -7.91 -48.37 13.37
CA ILE A 11 -7.38 -48.71 12.05
C ILE A 11 -7.67 -50.19 11.72
N ARG A 12 -8.10 -50.48 10.49
CA ARG A 12 -7.76 -51.73 9.79
C ARG A 12 -7.46 -51.43 8.32
N SER A 13 -6.26 -51.85 7.93
CA SER A 13 -5.73 -51.88 6.57
C SER A 13 -6.30 -53.03 5.77
N THR A 14 -6.61 -52.78 4.49
CA THR A 14 -6.53 -53.79 3.41
C THR A 14 -6.19 -53.08 2.11
N SER A 15 -5.02 -53.43 1.58
CA SER A 15 -4.47 -53.06 0.27
C SER A 15 -5.21 -53.76 -0.87
N LEU A 16 -5.46 -53.06 -1.98
CA LEU A 16 -5.59 -53.68 -3.31
C LEU A 16 -5.13 -52.68 -4.38
N THR A 17 -4.20 -53.17 -5.19
CA THR A 17 -3.42 -52.58 -6.26
C THR A 17 -4.18 -52.56 -7.59
N THR A 18 -4.03 -51.52 -8.43
CA THR A 18 -3.88 -51.52 -9.92
C THR A 18 -3.95 -50.08 -10.52
N PRO A 19 -3.42 -49.84 -11.75
CA PRO A 19 -2.59 -48.67 -12.11
C PRO A 19 -3.32 -47.52 -12.87
N PRO A 20 -2.66 -46.36 -13.09
CA PRO A 20 -3.23 -45.25 -13.86
C PRO A 20 -2.93 -45.35 -15.37
N PRO A 21 -3.83 -44.86 -16.25
CA PRO A 21 -3.54 -44.66 -17.68
C PRO A 21 -2.95 -43.26 -17.99
N PRO A 22 -2.39 -43.06 -19.20
CA PRO A 22 -1.17 -42.28 -19.41
C PRO A 22 -1.34 -40.83 -19.92
N CYS A 23 -0.25 -40.07 -19.79
CA CYS A 23 0.02 -38.72 -20.30
C CYS A 23 -0.42 -38.45 -21.76
N ALA A 24 -0.87 -37.21 -22.00
CA ALA A 24 -0.66 -36.52 -23.27
C ALA A 24 -0.13 -35.09 -22.99
N THR A 25 0.86 -34.70 -23.79
CA THR A 25 1.90 -33.73 -23.52
C THR A 25 1.71 -32.45 -24.34
N ARG A 26 2.33 -31.35 -23.88
CA ARG A 26 2.81 -30.15 -24.62
C ARG A 26 1.80 -29.12 -25.10
N TYR A 27 1.83 -27.95 -24.47
CA TYR A 27 2.03 -26.68 -25.20
C TYR A 27 3.09 -25.85 -24.47
N ALA A 28 4.12 -25.43 -25.22
CA ALA A 28 5.17 -24.53 -24.77
C ALA A 28 4.67 -23.08 -24.79
N PRO A 29 5.10 -22.19 -23.87
CA PRO A 29 4.84 -20.77 -24.00
C PRO A 29 5.81 -20.14 -25.00
N LEU A 30 5.26 -19.55 -26.07
CA LEU A 30 5.99 -18.61 -26.93
C LEU A 30 6.24 -17.33 -26.14
N SER A 31 7.51 -16.95 -26.05
CA SER A 31 7.97 -15.65 -25.60
C SER A 31 7.58 -14.57 -26.61
N VAL A 32 6.99 -13.47 -26.13
CA VAL A 32 6.94 -12.20 -26.87
C VAL A 32 7.42 -11.10 -25.93
N SER A 33 8.51 -10.47 -26.35
CA SER A 33 9.18 -9.33 -25.73
C SER A 33 8.34 -8.06 -25.77
N SER A 34 8.56 -7.23 -24.76
CA SER A 34 8.02 -5.89 -24.55
C SER A 34 8.18 -4.96 -25.76
N HIS A 35 7.17 -4.13 -26.02
CA HIS A 35 7.31 -2.74 -26.45
C HIS A 35 6.19 -1.91 -25.80
N ALA A 36 6.58 -0.74 -25.32
CA ALA A 36 5.78 0.16 -24.50
C ALA A 36 4.57 0.76 -25.24
N GLY A 37 3.50 1.05 -24.48
CA GLY A 37 2.56 2.13 -24.82
C GLY A 37 1.08 1.76 -24.99
N ASN A 38 0.38 1.38 -23.91
CA ASN A 38 -0.95 1.92 -23.54
C ASN A 38 -1.55 1.17 -22.33
N PRO A 39 -1.94 1.84 -21.23
CA PRO A 39 -2.67 1.21 -20.11
C PRO A 39 -4.05 0.66 -20.53
N LEU A 40 -4.55 1.05 -21.71
CA LEU A 40 -5.78 0.52 -22.28
C LEU A 40 -5.59 -0.86 -22.93
N PHE A 41 -4.38 -1.26 -23.33
CA PHE A 41 -4.16 -2.53 -24.04
C PHE A 41 -4.14 -3.75 -23.11
N THR A 42 -3.62 -3.59 -21.88
CA THR A 42 -3.70 -4.62 -20.83
C THR A 42 -5.12 -4.78 -20.28
N CYS A 43 -5.93 -3.73 -20.38
CA CYS A 43 -7.36 -3.80 -20.09
C CYS A 43 -8.11 -4.55 -21.21
N VAL A 44 -7.68 -4.45 -22.47
CA VAL A 44 -8.35 -5.10 -23.62
C VAL A 44 -8.02 -6.60 -23.72
N ILE A 45 -6.80 -7.05 -23.43
CA ILE A 45 -6.48 -8.50 -23.53
C ILE A 45 -7.13 -9.33 -22.42
N ASN A 46 -7.22 -8.82 -21.18
CA ASN A 46 -8.03 -9.47 -20.15
C ASN A 46 -9.53 -9.30 -20.39
N ASN A 47 -9.97 -8.19 -21.02
CA ASN A 47 -11.36 -8.07 -21.44
C ASN A 47 -11.74 -8.98 -22.60
N ILE A 48 -10.82 -9.46 -23.46
CA ILE A 48 -11.18 -10.38 -24.57
C ILE A 48 -11.49 -11.78 -24.02
N PHE A 49 -10.72 -12.29 -23.06
CA PHE A 49 -11.06 -13.56 -22.37
C PHE A 49 -12.32 -13.42 -21.51
N HIS A 50 -12.53 -12.27 -20.86
CA HIS A 50 -13.78 -11.98 -20.16
C HIS A 50 -14.95 -11.80 -21.15
N PHE A 51 -14.75 -11.21 -22.32
CA PHE A 51 -15.78 -11.03 -23.36
C PHE A 51 -16.22 -12.36 -23.96
N TYR A 52 -15.31 -13.30 -24.21
CA TYR A 52 -15.66 -14.62 -24.74
C TYR A 52 -16.45 -15.45 -23.72
N CYS A 53 -16.07 -15.44 -22.43
CA CYS A 53 -16.87 -16.05 -21.37
C CYS A 53 -18.20 -15.31 -21.13
N ILE A 54 -18.23 -13.98 -21.23
CA ILE A 54 -19.45 -13.17 -21.11
C ILE A 54 -20.38 -13.38 -22.30
N LEU A 55 -19.88 -13.59 -23.53
CA LEU A 55 -20.73 -13.92 -24.70
C LEU A 55 -21.36 -15.30 -24.58
N GLU A 56 -20.65 -16.30 -24.07
CA GLU A 56 -21.24 -17.62 -23.79
C GLU A 56 -22.25 -17.57 -22.64
N LEU A 57 -21.99 -16.79 -21.59
CA LEU A 57 -22.93 -16.57 -20.49
C LEU A 57 -24.09 -15.62 -20.84
N ALA A 58 -23.96 -14.75 -21.85
CA ALA A 58 -25.05 -13.88 -22.31
C ALA A 58 -26.20 -14.69 -22.93
N MET A 59 -25.91 -15.93 -23.34
CA MET A 59 -26.90 -16.93 -23.74
C MET A 59 -27.30 -17.89 -22.61
N ALA A 60 -26.76 -17.72 -21.39
CA ALA A 60 -27.10 -18.56 -20.26
C ALA A 60 -28.53 -18.28 -19.77
N SER A 61 -29.22 -19.34 -19.37
CA SER A 61 -30.57 -19.22 -18.82
C SER A 61 -30.53 -18.49 -17.46
N GLU A 62 -31.67 -17.93 -17.07
CA GLU A 62 -31.84 -17.22 -15.78
C GLU A 62 -31.36 -18.06 -14.58
N GLU A 63 -31.53 -19.38 -14.65
CA GLU A 63 -31.13 -20.34 -13.62
C GLU A 63 -29.62 -20.43 -13.45
N VAL A 64 -28.87 -20.40 -14.55
CA VAL A 64 -27.40 -20.43 -14.52
C VAL A 64 -26.88 -19.15 -13.89
N LEU A 65 -27.44 -17.99 -14.27
CA LEU A 65 -27.04 -16.69 -13.70
C LEU A 65 -27.33 -16.64 -12.20
N LYS A 66 -28.49 -17.14 -11.75
CA LYS A 66 -28.83 -17.26 -10.32
C LYS A 66 -27.92 -18.21 -9.55
N ALA A 67 -27.37 -19.24 -10.20
CA ALA A 67 -26.41 -20.14 -9.59
C ALA A 67 -25.00 -19.52 -9.50
N VAL A 68 -24.61 -18.70 -10.48
CA VAL A 68 -23.25 -18.12 -10.56
C VAL A 68 -23.12 -16.84 -9.72
N PHE A 69 -24.09 -15.93 -9.77
CA PHE A 69 -24.02 -14.62 -9.13
C PHE A 69 -23.73 -14.64 -7.60
N PRO A 70 -24.20 -15.63 -6.80
CA PRO A 70 -23.82 -15.76 -5.40
C PRO A 70 -22.32 -15.89 -5.12
N PHE A 71 -21.54 -16.33 -6.11
CA PHE A 71 -20.09 -16.53 -5.98
C PHE A 71 -19.27 -15.29 -6.36
N LEU A 72 -19.90 -14.26 -6.91
CA LEU A 72 -19.22 -13.03 -7.33
C LEU A 72 -18.99 -12.09 -6.16
N GLU A 73 -17.86 -11.37 -6.18
CA GLU A 73 -17.61 -10.25 -5.29
C GLU A 73 -18.43 -9.02 -5.73
N GLY A 74 -18.61 -8.04 -4.83
CA GLY A 74 -19.53 -6.93 -5.09
C GLY A 74 -19.18 -6.04 -6.28
N VAL A 75 -17.91 -6.01 -6.69
CA VAL A 75 -17.45 -5.29 -7.90
C VAL A 75 -17.87 -6.04 -9.17
N ASP A 76 -17.71 -7.36 -9.18
CA ASP A 76 -18.02 -8.20 -10.33
C ASP A 76 -19.53 -8.30 -10.51
N LEU A 77 -20.29 -8.47 -9.41
CA LEU A 77 -21.75 -8.45 -9.45
C LEU A 77 -22.31 -7.09 -9.94
N ALA A 78 -21.68 -5.98 -9.56
CA ALA A 78 -22.03 -4.66 -10.09
C ALA A 78 -21.73 -4.55 -11.59
N SER A 79 -20.64 -5.15 -12.06
CA SER A 79 -20.25 -5.17 -13.47
C SER A 79 -21.24 -5.98 -14.31
N CYS A 80 -21.77 -7.08 -13.79
CA CYS A 80 -22.85 -7.84 -14.43
C CYS A 80 -24.09 -6.99 -14.72
N MET A 81 -24.40 -6.00 -13.88
CA MET A 81 -25.54 -5.09 -14.10
C MET A 81 -25.42 -4.20 -15.33
N ALA A 82 -24.23 -4.10 -15.93
CA ALA A 82 -23.95 -3.32 -17.13
C ALA A 82 -23.97 -4.14 -18.43
N VAL A 83 -24.07 -5.47 -18.36
CA VAL A 83 -23.96 -6.38 -19.52
C VAL A 83 -25.24 -6.37 -20.38
N CYS A 84 -26.39 -6.71 -19.79
CA CYS A 84 -27.69 -6.67 -20.48
C CYS A 84 -28.84 -6.51 -19.47
N LYS A 85 -30.08 -6.34 -19.97
CA LYS A 85 -31.27 -6.16 -19.12
C LYS A 85 -31.51 -7.35 -18.18
N LEU A 86 -31.41 -8.58 -18.71
CA LEU A 86 -31.61 -9.80 -17.92
C LEU A 86 -30.62 -9.88 -16.75
N TRP A 87 -29.33 -9.68 -17.03
CA TRP A 87 -28.29 -9.72 -16.01
C TRP A 87 -28.47 -8.62 -14.97
N LYS A 88 -28.88 -7.42 -15.39
CA LYS A 88 -29.18 -6.32 -14.49
C LYS A 88 -30.35 -6.64 -13.56
N ASP A 89 -31.40 -7.24 -14.07
CA ASP A 89 -32.59 -7.57 -13.27
C ASP A 89 -32.26 -8.67 -12.24
N ILE A 90 -31.49 -9.69 -12.63
CA ILE A 90 -31.03 -10.76 -11.73
C ILE A 90 -30.00 -10.23 -10.72
N ALA A 91 -28.95 -9.52 -11.16
CA ALA A 91 -27.90 -9.02 -10.28
C ALA A 91 -28.38 -7.94 -9.30
N ARG A 92 -29.53 -7.31 -9.56
CA ARG A 92 -30.16 -6.34 -8.65
C ARG A 92 -30.91 -7.01 -7.50
N ASP A 93 -31.10 -8.32 -7.52
CA ASP A 93 -31.76 -9.05 -6.43
C ASP A 93 -31.04 -8.77 -5.10
N ASP A 94 -31.79 -8.25 -4.14
CA ASP A 94 -31.27 -7.78 -2.86
C ASP A 94 -30.74 -8.95 -2.01
N PHE A 95 -31.11 -10.19 -2.31
CA PHE A 95 -30.56 -11.38 -1.68
C PHE A 95 -29.05 -11.50 -1.90
N PHE A 96 -28.55 -11.27 -3.12
CA PHE A 96 -27.12 -11.35 -3.41
C PHE A 96 -26.34 -10.28 -2.64
N TRP A 97 -26.88 -9.05 -2.62
CA TRP A 97 -26.29 -7.94 -1.87
C TRP A 97 -26.37 -8.14 -0.36
N LYS A 98 -27.42 -8.78 0.15
CA LYS A 98 -27.53 -9.17 1.57
C LYS A 98 -26.43 -10.16 1.96
N CYS A 99 -26.14 -11.16 1.12
CA CYS A 99 -25.05 -12.10 1.34
C CYS A 99 -23.69 -11.39 1.38
N LEU A 100 -23.44 -10.46 0.44
CA LEU A 100 -22.23 -9.65 0.41
C LEU A 100 -22.12 -8.72 1.64
N CYS A 101 -23.22 -8.08 2.03
CA CYS A 101 -23.29 -7.29 3.27
C CYS A 101 -23.10 -8.16 4.51
N ALA A 102 -23.59 -9.40 4.54
CA ALA A 102 -23.39 -10.30 5.68
C ALA A 102 -21.93 -10.70 5.85
N LYS A 103 -21.19 -10.92 4.74
CA LYS A 103 -19.75 -11.18 4.77
C LYS A 103 -18.96 -9.98 5.30
N ARG A 104 -19.30 -8.76 4.85
CA ARG A 104 -18.55 -7.53 5.17
C ARG A 104 -18.98 -6.82 6.47
N TRP A 105 -20.27 -6.80 6.75
CA TRP A 105 -20.90 -6.16 7.91
C TRP A 105 -21.98 -7.08 8.52
N PRO A 106 -21.58 -8.17 9.21
CA PRO A 106 -22.53 -9.18 9.70
C PRO A 106 -23.66 -8.63 10.58
N SER A 107 -23.39 -7.56 11.32
CA SER A 107 -24.35 -6.89 12.21
C SER A 107 -25.56 -6.29 11.47
N ILE A 108 -25.37 -5.86 10.22
CA ILE A 108 -26.43 -5.27 9.39
C ILE A 108 -27.51 -6.30 9.06
N CYS A 109 -27.12 -7.58 8.93
CA CYS A 109 -28.03 -8.68 8.64
C CYS A 109 -28.68 -9.27 9.89
N LYS A 110 -28.28 -8.85 11.11
CA LYS A 110 -28.89 -9.29 12.38
C LYS A 110 -30.23 -8.63 12.68
N ARG A 111 -30.56 -7.54 11.98
CA ARG A 111 -31.88 -6.92 12.04
C ARG A 111 -32.61 -7.16 10.73
N PRO A 112 -33.87 -7.65 10.75
CA PRO A 112 -34.69 -7.63 9.56
C PRO A 112 -34.92 -6.16 9.17
N ASN A 113 -34.63 -5.81 7.92
CA ASN A 113 -34.76 -4.46 7.34
C ASN A 113 -33.93 -3.37 8.06
N PRO A 114 -32.60 -3.33 7.82
CA PRO A 114 -31.77 -2.22 8.26
C PRO A 114 -32.13 -0.97 7.44
N SER A 115 -33.15 -0.23 7.88
CA SER A 115 -33.71 0.98 7.25
C SER A 115 -34.48 0.76 5.93
N THR A 116 -35.10 1.81 5.39
CA THR A 116 -35.79 1.86 4.08
C THR A 116 -34.87 1.69 2.87
N LEU A 117 -33.60 1.34 3.09
CA LEU A 117 -32.57 1.14 2.07
C LEU A 117 -32.41 -0.36 1.76
N THR A 118 -32.29 -0.70 0.48
CA THR A 118 -31.92 -2.03 0.02
C THR A 118 -30.46 -2.35 0.38
N TYR A 119 -30.10 -3.63 0.55
CA TYR A 119 -28.72 -4.05 0.75
C TYR A 119 -27.81 -3.62 -0.41
N TYR A 120 -28.32 -3.59 -1.65
CA TYR A 120 -27.60 -3.00 -2.79
C TYR A 120 -27.23 -1.53 -2.54
N ASN A 121 -28.19 -0.70 -2.12
CA ASN A 121 -27.95 0.73 -1.87
C ASN A 121 -27.00 0.94 -0.70
N LEU A 122 -27.11 0.10 0.33
CA LEU A 122 -26.20 0.10 1.45
C LEU A 122 -24.77 -0.22 1.01
N TYR A 123 -24.59 -1.34 0.30
CA TYR A 123 -23.30 -1.75 -0.26
C TYR A 123 -22.70 -0.65 -1.14
N ARG A 124 -23.48 -0.11 -2.08
CA ARG A 124 -23.08 0.98 -2.97
C ARG A 124 -22.68 2.24 -2.23
N THR A 125 -23.40 2.63 -1.18
CA THR A 125 -23.14 3.87 -0.43
C THR A 125 -21.79 3.82 0.28
N PHE A 126 -21.50 2.71 0.94
CA PHE A 126 -20.27 2.56 1.70
C PHE A 126 -19.08 2.14 0.83
N TYR A 127 -19.33 1.49 -0.31
CA TYR A 127 -18.31 1.25 -1.33
C TYR A 127 -17.84 2.57 -1.98
N LYS A 128 -18.77 3.45 -2.37
CA LYS A 128 -18.45 4.74 -3.01
C LYS A 128 -17.70 5.72 -2.10
N ARG A 129 -17.91 5.66 -0.78
CA ARG A 129 -17.23 6.57 0.17
C ARG A 129 -15.72 6.35 0.27
N GLN A 130 -15.17 5.25 -0.28
CA GLN A 130 -13.72 5.09 -0.39
C GLN A 130 -13.09 5.91 -1.54
N HIS A 131 -13.88 6.42 -2.49
CA HIS A 131 -13.36 7.30 -3.54
C HIS A 131 -13.79 8.74 -3.30
N ARG A 132 -12.81 9.56 -2.90
CA ARG A 132 -12.85 11.03 -2.92
C ARG A 132 -13.85 11.66 -1.93
N ARG A 133 -13.45 11.74 -0.66
CA ARG A 133 -13.75 12.99 0.05
C ARG A 133 -12.86 14.06 -0.59
N ILE A 134 -13.46 15.11 -1.12
CA ILE A 134 -12.74 16.32 -1.48
C ILE A 134 -12.28 16.92 -0.16
N LEU A 135 -11.08 16.56 0.26
CA LEU A 135 -10.39 17.26 1.33
C LEU A 135 -10.14 18.69 0.82
N LEU A 136 -10.37 19.68 1.68
CA LEU A 136 -10.06 21.07 1.33
C LEU A 136 -8.59 21.16 0.92
N PRO A 137 -8.20 21.98 -0.06
CA PRO A 137 -6.80 22.11 -0.46
C PRO A 137 -5.89 22.33 0.77
N PRO A 138 -4.70 21.70 0.82
CA PRO A 138 -3.76 21.94 1.91
C PRO A 138 -3.47 23.44 2.05
N ARG A 139 -3.34 23.93 3.28
CA ARG A 139 -3.04 25.35 3.54
C ARG A 139 -1.53 25.64 3.50
N ILE A 140 -0.75 24.67 3.05
CA ILE A 140 0.71 24.72 2.95
C ILE A 140 1.15 24.25 1.56
N SER A 141 2.28 24.78 1.10
CA SER A 141 2.96 24.36 -0.12
C SER A 141 4.39 23.96 0.21
N PHE A 142 4.96 23.01 -0.53
CA PHE A 142 6.38 22.64 -0.41
C PHE A 142 7.32 23.83 -0.68
N ASP A 143 6.89 24.82 -1.46
CA ASP A 143 7.66 26.04 -1.70
C ASP A 143 7.85 26.87 -0.42
N ASP A 144 6.93 26.73 0.55
CA ASP A 144 6.93 27.45 1.82
C ASP A 144 7.50 26.63 2.98
N LEU A 145 7.97 25.40 2.73
CA LEU A 145 8.51 24.51 3.75
C LEU A 145 10.03 24.38 3.64
N ASP A 146 10.69 24.34 4.79
CA ASP A 146 12.10 23.93 4.93
C ASP A 146 12.17 22.78 5.95
N PHE A 147 12.89 21.72 5.62
CA PHE A 147 13.01 20.52 6.46
C PHE A 147 14.41 20.44 7.05
N PHE A 148 14.47 20.24 8.36
CA PHE A 148 15.71 20.19 9.13
C PHE A 148 15.99 18.74 9.46
N PHE A 149 17.09 18.19 8.93
CA PHE A 149 17.51 16.81 9.17
C PHE A 149 18.78 16.81 10.00
N ASP A 150 18.75 16.14 11.15
CA ASP A 150 19.93 15.95 12.00
C ASP A 150 20.12 14.46 12.29
N ILE A 151 21.28 13.90 11.92
CA ILE A 151 21.64 12.50 12.14
C ILE A 151 22.83 12.44 13.08
N TRP A 152 22.68 11.62 14.13
CA TRP A 152 23.64 11.47 15.20
C TRP A 152 24.08 10.02 15.30
N ALA A 153 25.35 9.78 15.64
CA ALA A 153 25.84 8.49 16.12
C ALA A 153 26.55 8.71 17.46
N GLU A 154 26.12 8.00 18.50
CA GLU A 154 26.73 8.12 19.85
C GLU A 154 26.83 9.57 20.37
N ASN A 155 25.84 10.41 20.03
CA ASN A 155 25.80 11.86 20.28
C ASN A 155 26.82 12.72 19.51
N ILE A 156 27.52 12.15 18.54
CA ILE A 156 28.30 12.88 17.55
C ILE A 156 27.39 13.18 16.36
N LEU A 157 27.33 14.43 15.93
CA LEU A 157 26.58 14.85 14.76
C LEU A 157 27.31 14.36 13.50
N LEU A 158 26.67 13.47 12.74
CA LEU A 158 27.22 12.95 11.48
C LEU A 158 26.78 13.78 10.28
N PHE A 159 25.54 14.26 10.31
CA PHE A 159 24.92 14.98 9.21
C PHE A 159 23.89 15.98 9.76
N SER A 160 23.89 17.20 9.24
CA SER A 160 22.92 18.24 9.56
C SER A 160 22.70 19.12 8.34
N GLU A 161 21.47 19.20 7.87
CA GLU A 161 21.12 19.96 6.67
C GLU A 161 19.70 20.51 6.73
N VAL A 162 19.51 21.68 6.11
CA VAL A 162 18.20 22.28 5.85
C VAL A 162 17.85 22.09 4.38
N VAL A 163 16.83 21.30 4.10
CA VAL A 163 16.41 20.93 2.75
C VAL A 163 15.09 21.62 2.42
N PRO A 164 15.04 22.46 1.37
CA PRO A 164 13.79 23.06 0.92
C PRO A 164 12.77 22.00 0.51
N GLY A 165 11.50 22.22 0.81
CA GLY A 165 10.43 21.30 0.45
C GLY A 165 10.34 21.05 -1.07
N SER A 166 10.67 22.06 -1.89
CA SER A 166 10.72 21.92 -3.35
C SER A 166 11.79 20.93 -3.83
N VAL A 167 12.93 20.84 -3.13
CA VAL A 167 14.00 19.87 -3.41
C VAL A 167 13.54 18.46 -3.03
N LEU A 168 12.97 18.29 -1.84
CA LEU A 168 12.40 17.01 -1.39
C LEU A 168 11.30 16.50 -2.33
N GLN A 169 10.44 17.40 -2.79
CA GLN A 169 9.34 17.07 -3.72
C GLN A 169 9.86 16.70 -5.11
N ALA A 170 10.91 17.37 -5.60
CA ALA A 170 11.50 17.07 -6.88
C ALA A 170 12.23 15.71 -6.87
N GLY A 171 12.73 15.30 -5.71
CA GLY A 171 13.58 14.12 -5.59
C GLY A 171 14.96 14.38 -6.19
N PHE A 172 15.76 13.32 -6.29
CA PHE A 172 17.07 13.37 -6.91
C PHE A 172 17.26 12.28 -7.96
N ARG A 173 18.20 12.51 -8.88
CA ARG A 173 18.59 11.51 -9.86
C ARG A 173 19.52 10.50 -9.22
N ILE A 174 19.16 9.23 -9.32
CA ILE A 174 19.98 8.14 -8.80
C ILE A 174 21.35 8.16 -9.50
N PRO A 175 22.47 8.06 -8.75
CA PRO A 175 23.80 7.95 -9.33
C PRO A 175 23.89 6.80 -10.35
N ALA A 176 24.60 7.03 -11.44
CA ALA A 176 24.71 6.08 -12.55
C ALA A 176 25.43 4.76 -12.16
N SER A 177 26.27 4.80 -11.13
CA SER A 177 27.06 3.65 -10.66
C SER A 177 27.07 3.56 -9.15
N GLY A 178 27.18 2.34 -8.62
CA GLY A 178 27.34 2.08 -7.18
C GLY A 178 26.03 2.05 -6.38
N VAL A 179 24.88 2.04 -7.06
CA VAL A 179 23.57 1.76 -6.43
C VAL A 179 23.11 0.38 -6.90
N CYS A 180 22.71 -0.48 -5.95
CA CYS A 180 22.20 -1.81 -6.25
C CYS A 180 20.92 -1.74 -7.10
N GLU A 181 20.76 -2.66 -8.06
CA GLU A 181 19.58 -2.75 -8.94
C GLU A 181 18.25 -2.86 -8.17
N MET A 182 18.24 -3.56 -7.03
CA MET A 182 17.03 -3.64 -6.19
C MET A 182 16.63 -2.27 -5.65
N LEU A 183 17.60 -1.49 -5.16
CA LEU A 183 17.35 -0.15 -4.65
C LEU A 183 16.95 0.80 -5.78
N LYS A 184 17.56 0.69 -6.97
CA LYS A 184 17.14 1.45 -8.15
C LYS A 184 15.68 1.20 -8.50
N PHE A 185 15.28 -0.07 -8.61
CA PHE A 185 13.90 -0.44 -8.92
C PHE A 185 12.91 0.12 -7.89
N GLN A 186 13.28 0.13 -6.60
CA GLN A 186 12.45 0.73 -5.56
C GLN A 186 12.33 2.26 -5.73
N LEU A 187 13.45 2.95 -5.96
CA LEU A 187 13.47 4.41 -6.09
C LEU A 187 12.76 4.90 -7.37
N GLU A 188 12.78 4.10 -8.43
CA GLU A 188 12.06 4.37 -9.70
C GLU A 188 10.57 3.97 -9.65
N GLY A 189 10.12 3.37 -8.54
CA GLY A 189 8.72 2.98 -8.35
C GLY A 189 7.75 4.17 -8.40
N SER A 190 6.48 3.89 -8.72
CA SER A 190 5.44 4.92 -8.89
C SER A 190 4.86 5.49 -7.58
N GLU A 191 5.32 5.00 -6.43
CA GLU A 191 4.88 5.48 -5.12
C GLU A 191 5.42 6.89 -4.87
N TYR A 192 4.62 7.74 -4.22
CA TYR A 192 5.07 9.08 -3.89
C TYR A 192 6.13 9.03 -2.79
N LYS A 193 7.31 9.58 -3.08
CA LYS A 193 8.48 9.57 -2.17
C LYS A 193 9.10 10.96 -2.16
N MET A 194 9.54 11.41 -1.00
CA MET A 194 10.34 12.61 -0.87
C MET A 194 11.78 12.20 -0.64
N THR A 195 12.68 12.62 -1.51
CA THR A 195 14.08 12.19 -1.47
C THR A 195 15.02 13.34 -1.75
N PHE A 196 16.23 13.27 -1.22
CA PHE A 196 17.30 14.20 -1.57
C PHE A 196 18.66 13.50 -1.48
N PRO A 197 19.65 13.97 -2.26
CA PRO A 197 20.99 13.41 -2.22
C PRO A 197 21.74 13.99 -1.02
N VAL A 198 22.70 13.24 -0.49
CA VAL A 198 23.56 13.68 0.61
C VAL A 198 24.92 14.05 0.04
N GLU A 199 25.32 15.32 0.16
CA GLU A 199 26.64 15.82 -0.28
C GLU A 199 27.26 16.78 0.76
N PRO A 200 28.46 16.49 1.31
CA PRO A 200 29.26 15.29 1.10
C PRO A 200 28.62 14.05 1.74
N ARG A 201 28.81 12.89 1.10
CA ARG A 201 28.39 11.60 1.64
C ARG A 201 29.07 11.31 2.97
N PHE A 202 28.36 10.65 3.87
CA PHE A 202 28.89 10.21 5.16
C PHE A 202 28.72 8.70 5.31
N THR A 203 29.51 8.10 6.21
CA THR A 203 29.45 6.67 6.48
C THR A 203 28.83 6.41 7.83
N ILE A 204 27.97 5.40 7.90
CA ILE A 204 27.52 4.84 9.18
C ILE A 204 28.13 3.44 9.39
N PRO A 205 28.50 3.07 10.62
CA PRO A 205 29.03 1.73 10.86
C PRO A 205 27.96 0.65 10.74
N SER A 206 28.37 -0.52 10.25
CA SER A 206 27.47 -1.63 9.93
C SER A 206 27.21 -2.60 11.10
N GLY A 207 27.79 -2.34 12.26
CA GLY A 207 27.69 -3.18 13.46
C GLY A 207 26.42 -2.91 14.29
N GLN A 208 25.93 -3.95 14.97
CA GLN A 208 24.67 -3.95 15.75
C GLN A 208 24.67 -3.06 17.01
N ASN A 209 25.81 -2.50 17.42
CA ASN A 209 25.96 -1.79 18.69
C ASN A 209 26.00 -0.26 18.59
N GLN A 210 25.73 0.32 17.42
CA GLN A 210 25.80 1.77 17.26
C GLN A 210 24.44 2.43 17.22
N ASN A 211 24.27 3.37 18.14
CA ASN A 211 23.09 4.19 18.26
C ASN A 211 23.11 5.32 17.23
N VAL A 212 22.76 4.99 15.98
CA VAL A 212 22.47 5.99 14.95
C VAL A 212 21.02 6.44 15.06
N SER A 213 20.78 7.74 15.15
CA SER A 213 19.46 8.33 15.30
C SER A 213 19.25 9.50 14.35
N VAL A 214 18.00 9.80 14.02
CA VAL A 214 17.61 10.95 13.21
C VAL A 214 16.58 11.79 13.93
N SER A 215 16.68 13.11 13.81
CA SER A 215 15.63 14.06 14.16
C SER A 215 15.23 14.81 12.90
N VAL A 216 13.93 15.03 12.72
CA VAL A 216 13.39 15.78 11.59
C VAL A 216 12.38 16.80 12.09
N MET A 217 12.59 18.05 11.72
CA MET A 217 11.63 19.13 11.90
C MET A 217 11.25 19.73 10.55
N VAL A 218 10.10 20.39 10.49
CA VAL A 218 9.69 21.18 9.34
C VAL A 218 9.36 22.59 9.80
N GLY A 219 9.92 23.58 9.12
CA GLY A 219 9.66 24.99 9.29
C GLY A 219 8.80 25.54 8.17
N ARG A 220 7.92 26.47 8.51
CA ARG A 220 7.10 27.26 7.59
C ARG A 220 7.70 28.64 7.41
N LYS A 221 8.06 28.98 6.17
CA LYS A 221 8.57 30.31 5.80
C LYS A 221 7.49 31.39 5.90
N ASP A 222 6.25 31.04 5.57
CA ASP A 222 5.12 31.98 5.51
C ASP A 222 4.64 32.44 6.90
N SER A 223 4.70 31.57 7.90
CA SER A 223 4.23 31.85 9.26
C SER A 223 5.31 31.81 10.32
N ASN A 224 6.56 31.53 9.97
CA ASN A 224 7.69 31.32 10.89
C ASN A 224 7.36 30.33 12.03
N LYS A 225 6.68 29.23 11.67
CA LYS A 225 6.29 28.17 12.61
C LYS A 225 7.11 26.93 12.39
N VAL A 226 7.28 26.12 13.42
CA VAL A 226 7.99 24.84 13.33
C VAL A 226 7.11 23.72 13.87
N ALA A 227 7.17 22.57 13.21
CA ALA A 227 6.58 21.32 13.68
C ALA A 227 7.62 20.20 13.67
N ARG A 228 7.42 19.22 14.54
CA ARG A 228 8.27 18.04 14.65
C ARG A 228 7.67 16.90 13.82
N ILE A 229 8.54 16.20 13.10
CA ILE A 229 8.19 15.03 12.30
C ILE A 229 8.77 13.77 12.96
N ILE A 230 10.06 13.79 13.31
CA ILE A 230 10.75 12.69 14.00
C ILE A 230 11.56 13.25 15.16
N ASN A 231 11.47 12.59 16.32
CA ASN A 231 12.16 12.95 17.55
C ASN A 231 13.24 11.94 17.93
N LYS A 232 14.47 12.11 17.40
CA LYS A 232 15.63 11.28 17.74
C LYS A 232 15.32 9.76 17.61
N SER A 233 14.61 9.37 16.57
CA SER A 233 14.31 7.96 16.29
C SER A 233 15.55 7.22 15.84
N MET A 234 15.67 5.98 16.28
CA MET A 234 16.82 5.13 16.03
C MET A 234 16.69 4.36 14.71
N PHE A 235 17.81 4.13 14.02
CA PHE A 235 17.86 3.26 12.84
C PHE A 235 18.00 1.79 13.24
N ASP A 236 16.94 1.24 13.81
CA ASP A 236 16.93 -0.10 14.43
C ASP A 236 16.88 -1.23 13.41
N TYR A 237 16.45 -0.90 12.19
CA TYR A 237 16.26 -1.86 11.12
C TYR A 237 17.18 -1.54 9.95
N ILE A 238 18.21 -2.35 9.77
CA ILE A 238 19.15 -2.27 8.65
C ILE A 238 18.89 -3.47 7.74
N ASP A 239 18.36 -3.20 6.55
CA ASP A 239 18.16 -4.21 5.52
C ASP A 239 19.28 -4.10 4.48
N ARG A 240 20.28 -4.97 4.64
CA ARG A 240 21.40 -5.07 3.69
C ARG A 240 20.98 -5.55 2.30
N SER A 241 19.84 -6.24 2.18
CA SER A 241 19.36 -6.72 0.88
C SER A 241 18.69 -5.62 0.06
N SER A 242 18.09 -4.63 0.73
CA SER A 242 17.54 -3.43 0.09
C SER A 242 18.46 -2.21 0.17
N TYR A 243 19.64 -2.33 0.77
CA TYR A 243 20.63 -1.25 0.92
C TYR A 243 20.05 -0.03 1.65
N ARG A 244 19.28 -0.28 2.72
CA ARG A 244 18.59 0.75 3.49
C ARG A 244 18.69 0.54 4.99
N ALA A 245 18.69 1.63 5.74
CA ALA A 245 18.35 1.61 7.16
C ALA A 245 17.11 2.45 7.39
N LEU A 246 16.20 1.97 8.24
CA LEU A 246 14.89 2.57 8.49
C LEU A 246 14.80 3.05 9.94
N ALA A 247 14.31 4.26 10.10
CA ALA A 247 13.84 4.83 11.36
C ALA A 247 12.41 5.32 11.16
N PHE A 248 11.60 5.29 12.21
CA PHE A 248 10.28 5.92 12.17
C PHE A 248 9.95 6.58 13.50
N ASP A 249 9.00 7.51 13.44
CA ASP A 249 8.36 8.06 14.63
C ASP A 249 6.87 8.26 14.36
N TYR A 250 6.10 8.44 15.43
CA TYR A 250 4.71 8.84 15.33
C TYR A 250 4.63 10.36 15.20
N LEU A 251 3.79 10.82 14.27
CA LEU A 251 3.57 12.25 14.07
C LEU A 251 2.87 12.89 15.26
N ASP A 252 3.41 14.04 15.68
CA ASP A 252 2.74 14.94 16.63
C ASP A 252 1.64 15.73 15.92
N ILE A 253 0.44 15.16 15.91
CA ILE A 253 -0.74 15.79 15.32
C ILE A 253 -1.31 16.86 16.27
N ALA A 254 -1.71 18.01 15.72
CA ALA A 254 -2.30 19.09 16.48
C ALA A 254 -3.56 18.64 17.24
N PRO A 255 -3.81 19.17 18.46
CA PRO A 255 -5.01 18.83 19.24
C PRO A 255 -6.35 19.07 18.54
N GLY A 256 -6.36 19.89 17.46
CA GLY A 256 -7.53 20.09 16.60
C GLY A 256 -7.97 18.86 15.82
N TYR A 257 -7.17 17.79 15.79
CA TYR A 257 -7.48 16.52 15.12
C TYR A 257 -7.41 15.33 16.09
N PRO A 258 -8.25 15.30 17.15
CA PRO A 258 -8.08 14.40 18.31
C PRO A 258 -8.28 12.90 18.02
N PHE A 259 -8.76 12.54 16.82
CA PHE A 259 -8.96 11.15 16.40
C PHE A 259 -7.87 10.65 15.44
N LEU A 260 -6.91 11.49 15.08
CA LEU A 260 -5.76 11.10 14.29
C LEU A 260 -4.62 10.74 15.23
N SER A 261 -4.26 9.46 15.25
CA SER A 261 -3.17 8.91 16.06
C SER A 261 -2.56 7.73 15.34
N GLY A 262 -1.32 7.36 15.67
CA GLY A 262 -0.69 6.17 15.11
C GLY A 262 -0.19 6.33 13.67
N ILE A 263 -0.13 7.57 13.16
CA ILE A 263 0.45 7.85 11.85
C ILE A 263 1.96 7.93 11.99
N ARG A 264 2.68 7.17 11.17
CA ARG A 264 4.14 7.10 11.18
C ARG A 264 4.75 7.95 10.08
N ALA A 265 5.84 8.62 10.41
CA ALA A 265 6.78 9.16 9.44
C ALA A 265 7.99 8.22 9.38
N TRP A 266 8.40 7.86 8.16
CA TRP A 266 9.56 6.99 7.94
C TRP A 266 10.71 7.79 7.34
N ILE A 267 11.91 7.52 7.86
CA ILE A 267 13.17 7.98 7.28
C ILE A 267 14.00 6.78 6.90
N SER A 268 14.52 6.79 5.68
CA SER A 268 15.43 5.79 5.17
C SER A 268 16.76 6.41 4.78
N LEU A 269 17.85 5.85 5.29
CA LEU A 269 19.18 6.08 4.73
C LEU A 269 19.37 5.13 3.55
N LEU A 270 19.87 5.66 2.43
CA LEU A 270 20.11 4.92 1.20
C LEU A 270 21.61 4.70 1.04
N PHE A 271 22.02 3.44 0.91
CA PHE A 271 23.43 3.06 0.88
C PHE A 271 23.93 2.75 -0.53
N MET A 272 25.18 3.11 -0.78
CA MET A 272 25.91 2.62 -1.94
C MET A 272 26.27 1.16 -1.76
N GLU A 273 26.42 0.47 -2.87
CA GLU A 273 27.04 -0.84 -2.93
C GLU A 273 28.56 -0.67 -2.76
N ASP A 274 29.04 -0.68 -1.52
CA ASP A 274 30.46 -0.67 -1.18
C ASP A 274 30.96 -2.10 -0.87
N LYS A 275 32.25 -2.34 -1.15
CA LYS A 275 32.96 -3.59 -0.86
C LYS A 275 33.47 -3.68 0.58
N LYS A 276 33.40 -2.59 1.33
CA LYS A 276 33.79 -2.56 2.75
C LYS A 276 32.61 -2.98 3.61
N GLU A 277 32.64 -4.22 4.11
CA GLU A 277 31.52 -4.82 4.87
C GLU A 277 31.15 -4.08 6.18
N ASP A 278 32.06 -3.25 6.70
CA ASP A 278 31.91 -2.62 8.02
C ASP A 278 31.35 -1.19 8.00
N LEU A 279 31.32 -0.53 6.85
CA LEU A 279 30.88 0.85 6.71
C LEU A 279 29.87 0.97 5.56
N MET A 280 28.74 1.62 5.83
CA MET A 280 27.70 1.89 4.85
C MET A 280 27.78 3.35 4.41
N ASP A 281 28.09 3.57 3.14
CA ASP A 281 28.21 4.89 2.50
C ASP A 281 26.83 5.43 2.13
N VAL A 282 26.38 6.50 2.81
CA VAL A 282 25.05 7.10 2.64
C VAL A 282 25.08 8.11 1.50
N PHE A 283 24.34 7.85 0.43
CA PHE A 283 24.26 8.75 -0.73
C PHE A 283 22.96 9.54 -0.82
N GLY A 284 21.93 9.13 -0.08
CA GLY A 284 20.64 9.78 -0.12
C GLY A 284 19.81 9.48 1.11
N ILE A 285 18.82 10.35 1.33
CA ILE A 285 17.84 10.20 2.40
C ILE A 285 16.46 10.21 1.73
N GLN A 286 15.62 9.27 2.16
CA GLN A 286 14.21 9.21 1.78
C GLN A 286 13.36 9.47 3.02
N MET A 287 12.33 10.31 2.85
CA MET A 287 11.26 10.50 3.80
C MET A 287 9.93 10.10 3.15
N ASP A 288 9.14 9.30 3.85
CA ASP A 288 7.83 8.88 3.38
C ASP A 288 6.80 8.68 4.51
N PHE A 289 5.54 8.60 4.10
CA PHE A 289 4.39 8.37 4.95
C PHE A 289 3.55 7.21 4.40
N CYS A 290 4.23 6.17 3.90
CA CYS A 290 3.67 5.12 3.06
C CYS A 290 2.44 4.39 3.65
N ASP A 291 2.26 4.43 4.97
CA ASP A 291 1.09 3.89 5.65
C ASP A 291 -0.21 4.66 5.35
N VAL A 292 -0.12 5.94 5.00
CA VAL A 292 -1.28 6.86 4.98
C VAL A 292 -1.33 7.85 3.81
N ALA A 293 -0.23 8.10 3.10
CA ALA A 293 -0.17 9.06 2.01
C ALA A 293 0.66 8.52 0.84
N ASN A 294 0.11 8.64 -0.37
CA ASN A 294 0.73 8.18 -1.62
C ASN A 294 0.63 9.23 -2.74
N SER A 295 0.47 10.50 -2.37
CA SER A 295 0.46 11.64 -3.29
C SER A 295 0.97 12.90 -2.61
N LYS A 296 1.37 13.89 -3.42
CA LYS A 296 1.81 15.21 -2.96
C LYS A 296 0.76 15.86 -2.06
N GLU A 297 -0.50 15.84 -2.48
CA GLU A 297 -1.60 16.47 -1.78
C GLU A 297 -1.89 15.80 -0.43
N GLU A 298 -1.83 14.47 -0.38
CA GLU A 298 -2.00 13.72 0.88
C GLU A 298 -0.87 13.99 1.88
N VAL A 299 0.36 14.10 1.40
CA VAL A 299 1.49 14.48 2.26
C VAL A 299 1.32 15.91 2.79
N LEU A 300 0.93 16.86 1.94
CA LEU A 300 0.69 18.23 2.39
C LEU A 300 -0.48 18.32 3.38
N TRP A 301 -1.54 17.51 3.21
CA TRP A 301 -2.60 17.43 4.22
C TRP A 301 -2.08 16.93 5.56
N LEU A 302 -1.25 15.89 5.53
CA LEU A 302 -0.69 15.32 6.75
C LEU A 302 0.21 16.33 7.48
N LEU A 303 1.06 17.03 6.74
CA LEU A 303 1.94 18.07 7.28
C LEU A 303 1.15 19.28 7.82
N ASP A 304 0.03 19.66 7.20
CA ASP A 304 -0.84 20.76 7.67
C ASP A 304 -1.53 20.42 9.01
N MET A 305 -1.62 19.12 9.35
CA MET A 305 -2.21 18.63 10.59
C MET A 305 -1.22 18.55 11.76
N LEU A 306 0.08 18.78 11.54
CA LEU A 306 1.08 18.74 12.62
C LEU A 306 0.84 19.81 13.70
N ASP A 307 1.38 19.59 14.89
CA ASP A 307 1.33 20.53 16.01
C ASP A 307 2.33 21.70 15.83
N TRP A 308 2.02 22.58 14.87
CA TRP A 308 2.81 23.78 14.56
C TRP A 308 2.89 24.75 15.74
N LYS A 309 4.12 25.08 16.16
CA LYS A 309 4.43 26.07 17.20
C LYS A 309 4.87 27.40 16.61
#